data_AF-A0A1U7PYF2-F1
#
_entry.id   AF-A0A1U7PYF2-F1
#
_cell.length_a   1.000
_cell.length_b   1.000
_cell.length_c   1.000
_cell.angle_alpha   90.00
_cell.angle_beta   90.00
_cell.angle_gamma   90.00
#
_symmetry.space_group_name_H-M   'P 1'
#
loop_
_entity.id
_entity.type
_entity.pdbx_description
1 polymer ?
#
loop_
_entity_poly.entity_id
_entity_poly.type
_entity_poly.pdbx_seq_one_letter_code
_entity_poly.pdbx_strand_id
1 'polypeptide(L)'
;MKNITLFLSLFLFVTIGAQVQINVQPGNGETSADLQLDATNQGTILPRVALSSTTDSAPVSNPKEGIMVFNTQTLGDVTPGYYYWKLSPTPHWVSMGLTSTNTIIQLVSHSLK
;
A
#
# COMPACT_ATOMS: atom_id res chain seq x y z
N MET A 1 -9.03 -49.48 -4.77
CA MET A 1 -8.10 -48.33 -4.91
C MET A 1 -8.58 -47.25 -5.89
N LYS A 2 -9.25 -47.59 -7.01
CA LYS A 2 -9.78 -46.61 -7.99
C LYS A 2 -10.77 -45.57 -7.40
N ASN A 3 -11.58 -45.97 -6.42
CA ASN A 3 -12.63 -45.12 -5.85
C ASN A 3 -12.08 -44.09 -4.84
N ILE A 4 -10.88 -44.34 -4.28
CA ILE A 4 -10.19 -43.40 -3.37
C ILE A 4 -9.53 -42.27 -4.17
N THR A 5 -9.00 -42.57 -5.36
CA THR A 5 -8.40 -41.56 -6.25
C THR A 5 -9.43 -40.53 -6.73
N LEU A 6 -10.68 -40.95 -6.94
CA LEU A 6 -11.79 -40.08 -7.33
C LEU A 6 -12.24 -39.15 -6.19
N PHE A 7 -12.24 -39.65 -4.95
CA PHE A 7 -12.54 -38.84 -3.76
C PHE A 7 -11.44 -37.80 -3.48
N LEU A 8 -10.17 -38.15 -3.74
CA LEU A 8 -9.04 -37.26 -3.53
C LEU A 8 -8.95 -36.14 -4.59
N SER A 9 -9.43 -36.38 -5.83
CA SER A 9 -9.43 -35.34 -6.87
C SER A 9 -10.55 -34.30 -6.70
N LEU A 10 -11.61 -34.62 -5.92
CA LEU A 10 -12.72 -33.71 -5.67
C LEU A 10 -12.35 -32.59 -4.67
N PHE A 11 -11.26 -32.75 -3.92
CA PHE A 11 -10.81 -31.78 -2.91
C PHE A 11 -9.86 -30.69 -3.45
N LEU A 12 -9.59 -30.66 -4.77
CA LEU A 12 -8.50 -29.86 -5.34
C LEU A 12 -8.87 -28.47 -5.92
N PHE A 13 -10.10 -27.98 -5.76
CA PHE A 13 -10.50 -26.71 -6.40
C PHE A 13 -11.18 -25.71 -5.45
N VAL A 14 -10.62 -25.50 -4.26
CA VAL A 14 -10.96 -24.33 -3.46
C VAL A 14 -9.88 -23.27 -3.68
N THR A 15 -10.08 -22.42 -4.69
CA THR A 15 -9.37 -21.15 -4.77
C THR A 15 -10.06 -20.16 -3.84
N ILE A 16 -9.59 -20.07 -2.60
CA ILE A 16 -10.04 -19.03 -1.68
C ILE A 16 -9.38 -17.72 -2.15
N GLY A 17 -10.14 -16.85 -2.81
CA GLY A 17 -9.71 -15.47 -3.04
C GLY A 17 -9.77 -14.71 -1.72
N ALA A 18 -8.61 -14.36 -1.14
CA ALA A 18 -8.56 -13.54 0.06
C ALA A 18 -8.59 -12.06 -0.35
N GLN A 19 -9.78 -11.45 -0.37
CA GLN A 19 -9.90 -9.99 -0.43
C GLN A 19 -9.71 -9.40 0.97
N VAL A 20 -8.82 -8.41 1.11
CA VAL A 20 -8.57 -7.76 2.40
C VAL A 20 -9.48 -6.54 2.52
N GLN A 21 -10.64 -6.75 3.11
CA GLN A 21 -11.57 -5.69 3.50
C GLN A 21 -11.50 -5.55 5.02
N ILE A 22 -11.21 -4.34 5.50
CA ILE A 22 -11.19 -4.05 6.94
C ILE A 22 -12.29 -3.02 7.23
N ASN A 23 -13.21 -3.39 8.12
CA ASN A 23 -14.37 -2.59 8.53
C ASN A 23 -15.36 -2.21 7.41
N VAL A 24 -15.29 -2.87 6.25
CA VAL A 24 -16.22 -2.67 5.14
C VAL A 24 -17.53 -3.41 5.39
N GLN A 25 -18.66 -2.75 5.18
CA GLN A 25 -19.98 -3.37 5.33
C GLN A 25 -20.25 -4.39 4.20
N PRO A 26 -20.93 -5.51 4.48
CA PRO A 26 -21.32 -6.47 3.45
C PRO A 26 -22.08 -5.79 2.29
N GLY A 27 -21.60 -5.96 1.05
CA GLY A 27 -22.19 -5.37 -0.15
C GLY A 27 -21.59 -4.04 -0.61
N ASN A 28 -20.75 -3.37 0.20
CA ASN A 28 -20.10 -2.10 -0.13
C ASN A 28 -18.63 -2.26 -0.55
N GLY A 29 -18.22 -3.48 -0.86
CA GLY A 29 -16.86 -3.77 -1.30
C GLY A 29 -16.60 -3.26 -2.73
N GLU A 30 -15.51 -2.52 -2.91
CA GLU A 30 -15.04 -2.06 -4.21
C GLU A 30 -14.34 -3.21 -4.96
N THR A 31 -14.86 -3.59 -6.12
CA THR A 31 -14.37 -4.74 -6.89
C THR A 31 -13.01 -4.51 -7.55
N SER A 32 -12.58 -3.25 -7.66
CA SER A 32 -11.28 -2.83 -8.19
C SER A 32 -10.23 -2.61 -7.10
N ALA A 33 -10.56 -2.84 -5.82
CA ALA A 33 -9.67 -2.62 -4.69
C ALA A 33 -9.17 -3.94 -4.10
N ASP A 34 -7.85 -4.16 -4.13
CA ASP A 34 -7.22 -5.27 -3.41
C ASP A 34 -7.18 -5.04 -1.89
N LEU A 35 -7.26 -3.78 -1.46
CA LEU A 35 -7.34 -3.34 -0.06
C LEU A 35 -8.36 -2.21 0.09
N GLN A 36 -9.39 -2.41 0.89
CA GLN A 36 -10.38 -1.38 1.25
C GLN A 36 -10.48 -1.24 2.77
N LEU A 37 -10.46 0.01 3.23
CA LEU A 37 -10.46 0.39 4.64
C LEU A 37 -11.54 1.45 4.85
N ASP A 38 -12.65 1.05 5.49
CA ASP A 38 -13.76 1.96 5.78
C ASP A 38 -13.75 2.35 7.26
N ALA A 39 -13.52 3.63 7.58
CA ALA A 39 -13.59 4.15 8.94
C ALA A 39 -14.04 5.60 8.97
N THR A 40 -14.79 6.00 10.01
CA THR A 40 -15.30 7.38 10.16
C THR A 40 -14.38 8.28 10.98
N ASN A 41 -13.56 7.71 11.86
CA ASN A 41 -12.70 8.43 12.80
C ASN A 41 -11.34 7.75 13.04
N GLN A 42 -10.96 6.82 12.17
CA GLN A 42 -9.71 6.08 12.24
C GLN A 42 -9.02 6.09 10.88
N GLY A 43 -7.74 5.79 10.85
CA GLY A 43 -6.95 5.71 9.63
C GLY A 43 -5.94 4.58 9.68
N THR A 44 -5.04 4.56 8.72
CA THR A 44 -4.03 3.50 8.60
C THR A 44 -2.66 4.06 8.93
N ILE A 45 -1.87 3.27 9.67
CA ILE A 45 -0.46 3.56 9.91
C ILE A 45 0.36 2.66 8.98
N LEU A 46 1.12 3.29 8.09
CA LEU A 46 2.10 2.59 7.25
C LEU A 46 3.33 2.16 8.07
N PRO A 47 4.17 1.23 7.56
CA PRO A 47 5.38 0.82 8.26
C PRO A 47 6.24 2.00 8.70
N ARG A 48 6.59 2.03 9.99
CA ARG A 48 7.43 3.07 10.60
C ARG A 48 8.88 2.67 10.46
N VAL A 49 9.68 3.49 9.79
CA VAL A 49 11.10 3.23 9.55
C VAL A 49 11.96 4.40 10.00
N ALA A 50 13.24 4.14 10.20
CA ALA A 50 14.25 5.11 10.57
C ALA A 50 15.13 5.38 9.35
N LEU A 51 14.75 6.34 8.52
CA LEU A 51 15.57 6.73 7.36
C LEU A 51 16.76 7.57 7.83
N SER A 52 17.91 7.40 7.18
CA SER A 52 19.11 8.20 7.44
C SER A 52 19.35 9.28 6.38
N SER A 53 18.89 9.06 5.14
CA SER A 53 18.86 10.02 4.04
C SER A 53 17.84 9.62 2.99
N THR A 54 17.46 10.52 2.08
CA THR A 54 16.56 10.16 0.97
C THR A 54 17.20 9.23 -0.06
N THR A 55 18.52 9.24 -0.19
CA THR A 55 19.27 8.42 -1.16
C THR A 55 19.60 7.03 -0.65
N ASP A 56 19.40 6.76 0.64
CA ASP A 56 19.63 5.45 1.24
C ASP A 56 18.34 4.64 1.26
N SER A 57 18.35 3.47 0.61
CA SER A 57 17.22 2.55 0.64
C SER A 57 17.00 1.93 2.03
N ALA A 58 18.04 1.84 2.86
CA ALA A 58 17.92 1.29 4.21
C ALA A 58 16.95 2.13 5.07
N PRO A 59 16.16 1.48 5.94
CA PRO A 59 16.20 0.06 6.30
C PRO A 59 15.30 -0.83 5.42
N VAL A 60 14.72 -0.32 4.33
CA VAL A 60 13.89 -1.12 3.42
C VAL A 60 14.80 -1.76 2.37
N SER A 61 14.97 -3.08 2.42
CA SER A 61 15.79 -3.79 1.44
C SER A 61 15.09 -3.88 0.08
N ASN A 62 15.76 -3.45 -0.99
CA ASN A 62 15.27 -3.52 -2.37
C ASN A 62 13.84 -2.97 -2.57
N PRO A 63 13.57 -1.72 -2.15
CA PRO A 63 12.23 -1.15 -2.24
C PRO A 63 11.77 -1.11 -3.70
N LYS A 64 10.53 -1.55 -3.94
CA LYS A 64 9.87 -1.38 -5.23
C LYS A 64 9.33 0.04 -5.35
N GLU A 65 9.19 0.52 -6.58
CA GLU A 65 8.57 1.82 -6.84
C GLU A 65 7.18 1.88 -6.21
N GLY A 66 6.87 3.01 -5.55
CA GLY A 66 5.59 3.25 -4.92
C GLY A 66 5.43 2.67 -3.52
N ILE A 67 6.42 1.95 -2.96
CA ILE A 67 6.40 1.58 -1.54
C ILE A 67 6.35 2.84 -0.68
N MET A 68 5.42 2.88 0.28
CA MET A 68 5.23 3.99 1.20
C MET A 68 5.57 3.60 2.64
N VAL A 69 6.22 4.51 3.35
CA VAL A 69 6.63 4.35 4.75
C VAL A 69 6.45 5.65 5.53
N PHE A 70 6.36 5.56 6.85
CA PHE A 70 6.45 6.72 7.73
C PHE A 70 7.87 6.78 8.33
N ASN A 71 8.64 7.79 7.96
CA ASN A 71 9.94 8.05 8.58
C ASN A 71 9.75 8.61 10.00
N THR A 72 10.58 8.15 10.92
CA THR A 72 10.53 8.51 12.35
C THR A 72 11.71 9.36 12.82
N GLN A 73 12.74 9.53 11.99
CA GLN A 73 13.97 10.22 12.37
C GLN A 73 14.11 11.58 11.69
N THR A 74 14.79 12.49 12.37
CA THR A 74 15.40 13.68 11.76
C THR A 74 16.89 13.40 11.63
N LEU A 75 17.35 13.09 10.42
CA LEU A 75 18.76 12.81 10.13
C LEU A 75 19.04 13.12 8.64
N GLY A 76 20.21 13.68 8.34
CA GLY A 76 20.54 14.08 6.97
C GLY A 76 19.52 15.05 6.39
N ASP A 77 18.90 14.67 5.27
CA ASP A 77 17.86 15.41 4.57
C ASP A 77 16.43 14.89 4.83
N VAL A 78 16.26 13.94 5.75
CA VAL A 78 14.94 13.41 6.12
C VAL A 78 14.44 13.98 7.44
N THR A 79 13.12 14.12 7.53
CA THR A 79 12.38 14.53 8.75
C THR A 79 11.20 13.58 8.97
N PRO A 80 10.61 13.51 10.17
CA PRO A 80 9.46 12.66 10.42
C PRO A 80 8.30 12.99 9.47
N GLY A 81 7.76 11.97 8.79
CA GLY A 81 6.72 12.16 7.79
C GLY A 81 6.58 10.97 6.84
N TYR A 82 5.61 11.04 5.94
CA TYR A 82 5.41 10.00 4.92
C TYR A 82 6.36 10.17 3.74
N TYR A 83 6.93 9.06 3.29
CA TYR A 83 7.81 8.97 2.13
C TYR A 83 7.37 7.84 1.22
N TYR A 84 7.57 8.01 -0.08
CA TYR A 84 7.46 6.91 -1.06
C TYR A 84 8.77 6.72 -1.81
N TRP A 85 9.05 5.48 -2.23
CA TRP A 85 10.23 5.17 -3.04
C TRP A 85 9.97 5.43 -4.53
N LYS A 86 10.86 6.18 -5.18
CA LYS A 86 10.83 6.51 -6.60
C LYS A 86 12.07 5.93 -7.28
N LEU A 87 11.95 5.35 -8.48
CA LEU A 87 13.09 4.74 -9.18
C LEU A 87 13.77 5.66 -10.21
N SER A 88 13.02 6.61 -10.79
CA SER A 88 13.48 7.45 -11.89
C SER A 88 13.45 8.94 -11.53
N PRO A 89 14.44 9.78 -11.92
CA PRO A 89 15.61 9.44 -12.73
C PRO A 89 16.69 8.67 -11.95
N THR A 90 16.67 8.73 -10.63
CA THR A 90 17.52 7.97 -9.73
C THR A 90 16.69 7.40 -8.58
N PRO A 91 17.05 6.24 -8.00
CA PRO A 91 16.33 5.70 -6.85
C PRO A 91 16.48 6.58 -5.60
N HIS A 92 15.38 7.04 -5.03
CA HIS A 92 15.37 7.83 -3.79
C HIS A 92 13.99 7.85 -3.12
N TRP A 93 13.97 8.16 -1.83
CA TRP A 93 12.76 8.50 -1.08
C TRP A 93 12.30 9.91 -1.40
N VAL A 94 11.00 10.08 -1.61
CA VAL A 94 10.36 11.38 -1.82
C VAL A 94 9.39 11.65 -0.68
N SER A 95 9.55 12.79 0.00
CA SER A 95 8.62 13.22 1.04
C SER A 95 7.25 13.55 0.44
N MET A 96 6.18 13.10 1.08
CA MET A 96 4.79 13.35 0.68
C MET A 96 4.24 14.68 1.24
N GLY A 97 5.11 15.57 1.72
CA GLY A 97 4.75 16.89 2.23
C GLY A 97 4.41 17.91 1.14
N LEU A 98 3.68 18.96 1.52
CA LEU A 98 3.20 20.01 0.63
C LEU A 98 4.36 20.69 -0.13
N THR A 99 4.38 20.56 -1.45
CA THR A 99 5.01 21.54 -2.33
C THR A 99 3.88 22.32 -3.00
N SER A 100 4.02 23.64 -3.04
CA SER A 100 3.01 24.64 -3.43
C SER A 100 2.51 24.58 -4.88
N THR A 101 2.69 23.46 -5.56
CA THR A 101 2.37 23.32 -6.99
C THR A 101 1.64 22.04 -7.35
N ASN A 102 1.61 20.99 -6.51
CA ASN A 102 0.82 19.78 -6.78
C ASN A 102 0.38 19.08 -5.48
N THR A 103 -0.92 18.98 -5.26
CA THR A 103 -1.51 18.17 -4.19
C THR A 103 -1.64 16.73 -4.70
N ILE A 104 -1.03 15.76 -4.01
CA ILE A 104 -1.06 14.32 -4.36
C ILE A 104 -2.50 13.75 -4.28
N ILE A 105 -3.43 14.47 -3.65
CA ILE A 105 -4.83 14.07 -3.47
C ILE A 105 -5.72 15.09 -4.19
N GLN A 106 -5.83 15.00 -5.50
CA GLN A 106 -6.91 15.66 -6.22
C GLN A 106 -8.16 14.78 -6.13
N LEU A 107 -9.26 15.35 -5.61
CA LEU A 107 -10.58 14.77 -5.81
C LEU A 107 -10.86 14.82 -7.32
N VAL A 108 -10.73 13.69 -8.02
CA VAL A 108 -11.25 13.57 -9.38
C VAL A 108 -12.76 13.37 -9.25
N SER A 109 -13.50 14.47 -9.05
CA SER A 109 -14.94 14.43 -9.25
C SER A 109 -15.16 14.10 -10.73
N HIS A 110 -15.64 12.89 -11.01
CA HIS A 110 -16.11 12.55 -12.35
C HIS A 110 -17.30 13.47 -12.64
N SER A 111 -17.10 14.47 -13.51
CA SER A 111 -18.22 15.18 -14.12
C SER A 111 -18.93 14.19 -15.03
N LEU A 112 -20.06 13.64 -14.57
CA LEU A 112 -20.99 12.92 -15.43
C LEU A 112 -21.43 13.90 -16.52
N LYS A 113 -21.12 13.57 -17.77
CA LYS A 113 -21.83 14.08 -18.93
C LYS A 113 -22.94 13.11 -19.27
#